data_AF-A0A497SL69-F1
#
_entry.id   AF-A0A497SL69-F1
#
_cell.length_a   1.000
_cell.length_b   1.000
_cell.length_c   1.000
_cell.angle_alpha   90.00
_cell.angle_beta   90.00
_cell.angle_gamma   90.00
#
_symmetry.space_group_name_H-M   'P 1'
#
loop_
_entity.id
_entity.type
_entity.pdbx_description
1 polymer ?
#
loop_
_entity_poly.entity_id
_entity_poly.type
_entity_poly.pdbx_seq_one_letter_code
_entity_poly.pdbx_strand_id
1 'polypeptide(L)'
;MKRGRPTKRYKVQTKIIECLEEFNTPASVNAITRFVREKLRENISWNTVKKYLEELVEMGKVEALSTPHSKKEGEEGLTIYALKK
;
A
#
# COMPACT_ATOMS: atom_id res chain seq x y z
N MET A 1 23.76 7.37 -1.20
CA MET A 1 22.65 7.78 -2.09
C MET A 1 23.20 8.24 -3.43
N LYS A 2 22.95 7.54 -4.54
CA LYS A 2 23.33 8.07 -5.87
C LYS A 2 22.38 9.22 -6.22
N ARG A 3 22.93 10.42 -6.41
CA ARG A 3 22.21 11.61 -6.91
C ARG A 3 21.63 11.28 -8.30
N GLY A 4 20.31 11.14 -8.39
CA GLY A 4 19.57 10.85 -9.62
C GLY A 4 18.06 10.95 -9.38
N ARG A 5 17.26 11.22 -10.42
CA ARG A 5 15.80 11.34 -10.31
C ARG A 5 15.23 10.03 -9.74
N PRO A 6 14.46 10.05 -8.65
CA PRO A 6 13.85 8.84 -8.13
C PRO A 6 12.95 8.22 -9.19
N THR A 7 13.10 6.90 -9.38
CA THR A 7 12.29 6.13 -10.33
C THR A 7 10.81 6.22 -9.93
N LYS A 8 9.91 6.05 -10.90
CA LYS A 8 8.46 6.05 -10.63
C LYS A 8 8.08 5.05 -9.53
N ARG A 9 8.70 3.86 -9.56
CA ARG A 9 8.56 2.83 -8.51
C ARG A 9 8.87 3.38 -7.12
N TYR A 10 10.05 3.97 -6.95
CA TYR A 10 10.48 4.51 -5.65
C TYR A 10 9.52 5.61 -5.17
N LYS A 11 9.11 6.53 -6.06
CA LYS A 11 8.15 7.59 -5.71
C LYS A 11 6.83 7.03 -5.21
N VAL A 12 6.29 6.02 -5.90
CA VAL A 12 5.02 5.40 -5.50
C VAL A 12 5.18 4.67 -4.17
N GLN A 13 6.25 3.89 -3.99
CA GLN A 13 6.54 3.20 -2.72
C GLN A 13 6.66 4.18 -1.56
N THR A 14 7.36 5.32 -1.73
CA THR A 14 7.43 6.37 -0.71
C THR A 14 6.05 6.90 -0.36
N LYS A 15 5.19 7.18 -1.36
CA LYS A 15 3.82 7.67 -1.09
C LYS A 15 2.91 6.61 -0.46
N ILE A 16 3.12 5.33 -0.72
CA ILE A 16 2.43 4.24 -0.03
C ILE A 16 2.80 4.24 1.46
N ILE A 17 4.09 4.35 1.78
CA ILE A 17 4.56 4.42 3.17
C ILE A 17 3.99 5.65 3.86
N GLU A 18 4.11 6.83 3.26
CA GLU A 18 3.52 8.07 3.79
C GLU A 18 2.00 7.93 4.04
N CYS A 19 1.27 7.24 3.15
CA CYS A 19 -0.16 6.99 3.34
C CYS A 19 -0.44 6.20 4.63
N LEU A 20 0.33 5.14 4.86
CA LEU A 20 0.15 4.28 6.02
C LEU A 20 0.64 4.95 7.32
N GLU A 21 1.65 5.83 7.23
CA GLU A 21 2.09 6.69 8.33
C GLU A 21 1.00 7.70 8.71
N GLU A 22 0.41 8.36 7.71
CA GLU A 22 -0.63 9.39 7.91
C GLU A 22 -1.93 8.77 8.47
N PHE A 23 -2.31 7.58 8.02
CA PHE A 23 -3.57 6.95 8.41
C PHE A 23 -3.55 6.35 9.82
N ASN A 24 -2.37 6.02 10.36
CA ASN A 24 -2.19 5.34 11.65
C ASN A 24 -3.05 4.06 11.84
N THR A 25 -3.65 3.55 10.78
CA THR A 25 -4.59 2.43 10.76
C THR A 25 -4.36 1.62 9.48
N PRO A 26 -4.66 0.31 9.49
CA PRO A 26 -4.50 -0.51 8.29
C PRO A 26 -5.45 -0.06 7.18
N ALA A 27 -4.96 -0.02 5.94
CA ALA A 27 -5.69 0.50 4.78
C ALA A 27 -5.77 -0.52 3.64
N SER A 28 -6.90 -0.53 2.91
CA SER A 28 -7.05 -1.36 1.72
C SER A 28 -6.26 -0.80 0.53
N VAL A 29 -5.97 -1.65 -0.47
CA VAL A 29 -5.29 -1.21 -1.72
C VAL A 29 -6.07 -0.08 -2.41
N ASN A 30 -7.40 -0.09 -2.34
CA ASN A 30 -8.24 0.98 -2.94
C ASN A 30 -7.99 2.33 -2.26
N ALA A 31 -7.96 2.35 -0.93
CA ALA A 31 -7.73 3.58 -0.16
C ALA A 31 -6.34 4.14 -0.44
N ILE A 32 -5.32 3.27 -0.41
CA ILE A 32 -3.93 3.63 -0.70
C ILE A 32 -3.80 4.13 -2.15
N THR A 33 -4.44 3.47 -3.12
CA THR A 33 -4.40 3.89 -4.53
C THR A 33 -4.98 5.28 -4.71
N ARG A 34 -6.12 5.56 -4.07
CA ARG A 34 -6.73 6.89 -4.11
C ARG A 34 -5.79 7.96 -3.55
N PHE A 35 -5.24 7.72 -2.36
CA PHE A 35 -4.29 8.63 -1.72
C PHE A 35 -3.06 8.89 -2.60
N VAL A 36 -2.46 7.84 -3.13
CA VAL A 36 -1.26 7.94 -3.98
C VAL A 36 -1.54 8.74 -5.25
N ARG A 37 -2.70 8.53 -5.90
CA ARG A 37 -3.13 9.32 -7.07
C ARG A 37 -3.28 10.79 -6.75
N GLU A 38 -3.91 11.11 -5.61
CA GLU A 38 -4.11 12.48 -5.15
C GLU A 38 -2.77 13.18 -4.84
N LYS A 39 -1.86 12.52 -4.11
CA LYS A 39 -0.56 13.10 -3.74
C LYS A 39 0.41 13.23 -4.93
N LEU A 40 0.39 12.29 -5.88
CA LEU A 40 1.27 12.34 -7.05
C LEU A 40 0.68 13.10 -8.24
N ARG A 41 -0.63 13.39 -8.24
CA ARG A 41 -1.37 13.93 -9.38
C ARG A 41 -1.15 13.11 -10.66
N GLU A 42 -0.99 11.79 -10.50
CA GLU A 42 -0.76 10.83 -11.57
C GLU A 42 -1.83 9.74 -11.55
N ASN A 43 -2.26 9.30 -12.73
CA ASN A 43 -3.16 8.16 -12.83
C ASN A 43 -2.37 6.85 -12.70
N ILE A 44 -2.27 6.34 -11.47
CA ILE A 44 -1.58 5.08 -11.17
C ILE A 44 -2.61 3.96 -11.09
N SER A 45 -2.36 2.85 -11.79
CA SER A 45 -3.28 1.71 -11.77
C SER A 45 -3.30 1.03 -10.41
N TRP A 46 -4.44 0.43 -10.07
CA TRP A 46 -4.58 -0.36 -8.84
C TRP A 46 -3.57 -1.52 -8.79
N ASN A 47 -3.37 -2.22 -9.92
CA ASN A 47 -2.39 -3.31 -10.03
C ASN A 47 -0.96 -2.83 -9.73
N THR A 48 -0.59 -1.62 -10.14
CA THR A 48 0.73 -1.05 -9.84
C THR A 48 0.91 -0.83 -8.34
N VAL A 49 -0.11 -0.30 -7.66
CA VAL A 49 -0.08 -0.09 -6.21
C VAL A 49 -0.02 -1.43 -5.48
N LYS A 50 -0.84 -2.40 -5.88
CA LYS A 50 -0.83 -3.76 -5.33
C LYS A 50 0.56 -4.40 -5.44
N LYS A 51 1.15 -4.39 -6.64
CA LYS A 51 2.50 -4.92 -6.87
C LYS A 51 3.53 -4.29 -5.93
N TYR A 52 3.50 -2.96 -5.79
CA TYR A 52 4.48 -2.28 -4.94
C TYR A 52 4.22 -2.47 -3.45
N LEU A 53 2.97 -2.69 -3.03
CA LEU A 53 2.64 -3.13 -1.67
C LEU A 53 3.21 -4.52 -1.37
N GLU A 54 3.01 -5.48 -2.28
CA GLU A 54 3.56 -6.84 -2.15
C GLU A 54 5.09 -6.80 -2.03
N GLU A 55 5.77 -6.03 -2.88
CA GLU A 55 7.22 -5.82 -2.77
C GLU A 55 7.63 -5.19 -1.42
N LEU A 56 6.83 -4.26 -0.87
CA LEU A 56 7.09 -3.66 0.44
C LEU A 56 6.86 -4.65 1.60
N VAL A 57 5.93 -5.59 1.43
CA VAL A 57 5.70 -6.70 2.36
C VAL A 57 6.87 -7.68 2.32
N GLU A 58 7.36 -8.05 1.13
CA GLU A 58 8.55 -8.88 0.96
C GLU A 58 9.80 -8.24 1.59
N MET A 59 9.91 -6.91 1.50
CA MET A 59 10.97 -6.14 2.14
C MET A 59 10.78 -5.95 3.66
N GLY A 60 9.68 -6.45 4.23
CA GLY A 60 9.37 -6.35 5.66
C GLY A 60 9.04 -4.93 6.14
N LYS A 61 8.70 -4.01 5.24
CA LYS A 61 8.34 -2.62 5.60
C LYS A 61 6.85 -2.46 5.93
N VAL A 62 6.02 -3.30 5.31
CA VAL A 62 4.57 -3.29 5.44
C VAL A 62 4.14 -4.70 5.81
N GLU A 63 3.05 -4.83 6.56
CA GLU A 63 2.39 -6.10 6.82
C GLU A 63 1.03 -6.15 6.12
N ALA A 64 0.68 -7.33 5.60
CA ALA A 64 -0.64 -7.60 5.04
C ALA A 64 -1.47 -8.35 6.09
N LEU A 65 -2.67 -7.86 6.36
CA LEU A 65 -3.62 -8.42 7.30
C LEU A 65 -4.89 -8.80 6.53
N SER A 66 -5.33 -10.06 6.66
CA SER A 66 -6.62 -10.49 6.13
C SER A 66 -7.69 -10.28 7.20
N THR A 67 -8.77 -9.57 6.87
CA THR A 67 -9.95 -9.49 7.76
C THR A 67 -10.79 -10.75 7.63
N PRO A 68 -11.60 -11.15 8.62
CA PRO A 68 -12.58 -12.21 8.45
C PRO A 68 -13.67 -11.79 7.43
N HIS A 69 -14.22 -12.76 6.69
CA HIS A 69 -15.32 -12.51 5.75
C HIS A 69 -16.63 -12.25 6.51
N SER A 70 -17.35 -11.18 6.15
CA SER A 70 -18.48 -10.67 6.93
C SER A 70 -19.74 -11.56 6.93
N LYS A 71 -19.82 -12.55 6.02
CA LYS A 71 -21.01 -13.40 5.82
C LYS A 71 -20.75 -14.90 5.95
N LYS A 72 -19.49 -15.32 6.05
CA LYS A 72 -19.11 -16.73 6.04
C LYS A 72 -17.98 -16.93 7.04
N GLU A 73 -18.25 -17.70 8.09
CA GLU A 73 -17.22 -18.07 9.06
C GLU A 73 -16.15 -18.94 8.39
N GLY A 74 -14.88 -18.62 8.64
CA GLY A 74 -13.72 -19.36 8.14
C GLY A 74 -13.19 -18.93 6.76
N GLU A 75 -13.87 -18.03 6.04
CA GLU A 75 -13.33 -17.44 4.81
C GLU A 75 -12.56 -16.13 5.07
N GLU A 76 -11.50 -15.90 4.32
CA GLU A 76 -10.78 -14.63 4.32
C GLU A 76 -11.59 -13.54 3.60
N GLY A 77 -11.64 -12.36 4.22
CA GLY A 77 -12.30 -11.17 3.73
C GLY A 77 -11.33 -10.26 2.97
N LEU A 78 -11.28 -8.98 3.34
CA LEU A 78 -10.46 -7.99 2.65
C LEU A 78 -9.03 -8.01 3.17
N THR A 79 -8.06 -7.90 2.26
CA THR A 79 -6.67 -7.64 2.63
C THR A 79 -6.46 -6.15 2.87
N ILE A 80 -5.99 -5.81 4.07
CA ILE A 80 -5.59 -4.47 4.48
C ILE A 80 -4.09 -4.48 4.81
N TYR A 81 -3.45 -3.32 4.68
CA TYR A 81 -2.01 -3.17 4.82
C TYR A 81 -1.71 -2.18 5.93
N ALA A 82 -0.72 -2.48 6.76
CA ALA A 82 -0.26 -1.60 7.85
C ALA A 82 1.27 -1.50 7.83
N LEU A 83 1.81 -0.46 8.47
CA LEU A 83 3.27 -0.37 8.64
C LEU A 83 3.73 -1.33 9.71
N LYS A 84 4.82 -2.04 9.42
CA LYS A 84 5.49 -2.88 10.39
C LYS A 84 6.27 -1.99 11.36
N LYS A 85 5.92 -2.05 12.65
CA LYS A 85 6.64 -1.35 13.73
C LYS A 85 7.80 -2.19 14.27
#